data_AF-A0A3D4H8Z2-F1
#
_entry.id   AF-A0A3D4H8Z2-F1
#
_cell.length_a   1.000
_cell.length_b   1.000
_cell.length_c   1.000
_cell.angle_alpha   90.00
_cell.angle_beta   90.00
_cell.angle_gamma   90.00
#
_symmetry.space_group_name_H-M   'P 1'
#
loop_
_entity.id
_entity.type
_entity.pdbx_description
1 polymer ?
#
loop_
_entity_poly.entity_id
_entity_poly.type
_entity_poly.pdbx_seq_one_letter_code
_entity_poly.pdbx_strand_id
1 'polypeptide(L)'
;MDTGPFKKFLSDLDTSRYRAISSDPVKQNVIFLQLESVDGFCLWADFEGKPVMPRLRELAGKGIAFRNAMDMSHAGRTVGAEMLVLTSTLPIRGRPIFVNYDLNQIPSLPRVLGEFGYSTMSFHGYDGFFWNRENAHRSLGYDVDFFRNSIEAEEYIGWGVSDREVLDFAFS
;
A
#
# COMPACT_ATOMS: atom_id res chain seq x y z
N MET A 1 -25.89 14.10 5.87
CA MET A 1 -25.23 13.80 7.15
C MET A 1 -24.39 15.02 7.52
N ASP A 2 -24.49 15.53 8.75
CA ASP A 2 -23.63 16.63 9.21
C ASP A 2 -22.21 16.09 9.47
N THR A 3 -21.22 16.70 8.82
CA THR A 3 -19.80 16.31 8.94
C THR A 3 -19.01 17.25 9.85
N GLY A 4 -19.65 18.28 10.42
CA GLY A 4 -19.01 19.29 11.28
C GLY A 4 -18.21 18.70 12.46
N PRO A 5 -18.79 17.78 13.26
CA PRO A 5 -18.08 17.16 14.37
C PRO A 5 -16.82 16.38 13.93
N PHE A 6 -16.89 15.65 12.81
CA PHE A 6 -15.76 14.88 12.29
C PHE A 6 -14.63 15.80 11.78
N LYS A 7 -14.99 16.87 11.06
CA LYS A 7 -14.01 17.88 10.62
C LYS A 7 -13.32 18.55 11.80
N LYS A 8 -14.06 18.87 12.86
CA LYS A 8 -13.49 19.42 14.10
C LYS A 8 -12.52 18.44 14.75
N PHE A 9 -12.90 17.17 14.88
CA PHE A 9 -12.03 16.13 15.44
C PHE A 9 -10.70 16.01 14.65
N LEU A 10 -10.74 16.00 13.32
CA LEU A 10 -9.53 15.97 12.50
C LEU A 10 -8.67 17.23 12.69
N SER A 11 -9.29 18.41 12.77
CA SER A 11 -8.58 19.67 13.01
C SER A 11 -7.91 19.71 14.39
N ASP A 12 -8.54 19.15 15.42
CA ASP A 12 -7.98 19.09 16.78
C ASP A 12 -6.75 18.14 16.85
N LEU A 13 -6.68 17.18 15.93
CA LEU A 13 -5.57 16.24 15.78
C LEU A 13 -4.49 16.71 14.78
N ASP A 14 -4.61 17.92 14.24
CA ASP A 14 -3.66 18.41 13.25
C ASP A 14 -2.24 18.46 13.83
N THR A 15 -1.37 17.62 13.26
CA THR A 15 0.04 17.50 13.61
C THR A 15 0.93 18.29 12.66
N SER A 16 0.38 19.19 11.83
CA SER A 16 1.11 20.04 10.89
C SER A 16 2.23 20.88 11.51
N ARG A 17 2.26 21.00 12.85
CA ARG A 17 3.37 21.56 13.65
C ARG A 17 4.61 20.66 13.76
N TYR A 18 4.48 19.35 13.54
CA TYR A 18 5.56 18.35 13.56
C TYR A 18 6.08 18.08 12.14
N ARG A 19 6.39 19.14 11.37
CA ARG A 19 6.84 19.02 9.98
C ARG A 19 8.17 18.28 9.90
N ALA A 20 8.12 17.01 9.49
CA ALA A 20 9.24 16.31 8.88
C ALA A 20 9.28 16.52 7.34
N ILE A 21 8.49 17.48 6.84
CA ILE A 21 8.38 17.79 5.41
C ILE A 21 9.40 18.88 5.09
N SER A 22 10.31 18.60 4.15
CA SER A 22 11.23 19.60 3.61
C SER A 22 10.45 20.86 3.21
N SER A 23 10.96 22.04 3.55
CA SER A 23 10.40 23.31 3.06
C SER A 23 10.56 23.49 1.55
N ASP A 24 11.39 22.66 0.93
CA ASP A 24 11.62 22.59 -0.51
C ASP A 24 11.56 21.11 -0.94
N PRO A 25 10.35 20.56 -1.20
CA PRO A 25 10.20 19.17 -1.61
C PRO A 25 10.65 19.00 -3.07
N VAL A 26 11.68 18.18 -3.29
CA VAL A 26 12.09 17.76 -4.63
C VAL A 26 11.13 16.68 -5.11
N LYS A 27 10.59 16.82 -6.34
CA LYS A 27 9.76 15.77 -6.97
C LYS A 27 10.57 14.49 -7.11
N GLN A 28 10.09 13.40 -6.52
CA GLN A 28 10.75 12.08 -6.53
C GLN A 28 9.73 10.99 -6.79
N ASN A 29 10.14 9.91 -7.44
CA ASN A 29 9.29 8.73 -7.58
C ASN A 29 8.95 8.16 -6.20
N VAL A 30 7.69 7.78 -6.00
CA VAL A 30 7.22 7.10 -4.79
C VAL A 30 6.97 5.65 -5.14
N ILE A 31 7.64 4.74 -4.44
CA ILE A 31 7.47 3.30 -4.62
C ILE A 31 6.92 2.74 -3.30
N PHE A 32 5.75 2.09 -3.38
CA PHE A 32 5.18 1.34 -2.27
C PHE A 32 5.28 -0.16 -2.55
N LEU A 33 5.98 -0.87 -1.68
CA LEU A 33 6.13 -2.32 -1.75
C LEU A 33 5.38 -2.97 -0.59
N GLN A 34 4.30 -3.70 -0.89
CA GLN A 34 3.57 -4.46 0.09
C GLN A 34 4.21 -5.85 0.26
N LEU A 35 4.63 -6.16 1.48
CA LEU A 35 5.18 -7.48 1.82
C LEU A 35 4.06 -8.35 2.40
N GLU A 36 3.60 -9.33 1.63
CA GLU A 36 2.48 -10.19 2.02
C GLU A 36 2.84 -11.07 3.22
N SER A 37 2.00 -11.02 4.26
CA SER A 37 2.10 -11.86 5.47
C SER A 37 3.46 -11.82 6.19
N VAL A 38 4.19 -10.69 6.10
CA VAL A 38 5.45 -10.48 6.83
C VAL A 38 5.20 -9.79 8.17
N ASP A 39 5.61 -10.44 9.25
CA ASP A 39 5.67 -9.81 10.57
C ASP A 39 7.01 -9.08 10.78
N GLY A 40 6.98 -7.99 11.57
CA GLY A 40 8.16 -7.19 11.90
C GLY A 40 9.27 -7.98 12.59
N PHE A 41 8.98 -9.09 13.28
CA PHE A 41 10.04 -9.93 13.86
C PHE A 41 10.94 -10.55 12.78
N CYS A 42 10.39 -10.89 11.60
CA CYS A 42 11.14 -11.54 10.52
C CYS A 42 12.27 -10.64 9.99
N LEU A 43 12.05 -9.33 9.94
CA LEU A 43 13.04 -8.36 9.48
C LEU A 43 14.32 -8.40 10.33
N TRP A 44 14.16 -8.65 11.63
CA TRP A 44 15.23 -8.62 12.63
C TRP A 44 15.66 -10.02 13.09
N ALA A 45 15.03 -11.08 12.59
CA ALA A 45 15.35 -12.46 12.95
C ALA A 45 16.62 -12.99 12.26
N ASP A 46 17.37 -13.83 12.98
CA ASP A 46 18.49 -14.60 12.43
C ASP A 46 18.16 -16.09 12.51
N PHE A 47 18.57 -16.84 11.49
CA PHE A 47 18.53 -18.29 11.46
C PHE A 47 19.93 -18.82 11.16
N GLU A 48 20.45 -19.68 12.03
CA GLU A 48 21.83 -20.23 11.94
C GLU A 48 22.91 -19.14 11.76
N GLY A 49 22.75 -18.01 12.47
CA GLY A 49 23.70 -16.90 12.44
C GLY A 49 23.63 -16.02 11.18
N LYS A 50 22.61 -16.19 10.34
CA LYS A 50 22.39 -15.37 9.14
C LYS A 50 21.05 -14.63 9.21
N PRO A 51 20.97 -13.38 8.72
CA PRO A 51 19.70 -12.67 8.61
C PRO A 51 18.70 -13.45 7.77
N VAL A 52 17.46 -13.56 8.26
CA VAL A 52 16.35 -14.17 7.48
C VAL A 52 16.01 -13.30 6.27
N MET A 53 16.05 -11.97 6.42
CA MET A 53 15.72 -10.99 5.36
C MET A 53 16.90 -10.03 5.10
N PRO A 54 18.02 -10.50 4.54
CA PRO A 54 19.27 -9.72 4.47
C PRO A 54 19.12 -8.41 3.68
N ARG A 55 18.39 -8.42 2.56
CA ARG A 55 18.18 -7.23 1.71
C ARG A 55 17.30 -6.19 2.36
N LEU A 56 16.20 -6.59 2.99
CA LEU A 56 15.31 -5.66 3.70
C LEU A 56 16.00 -5.11 4.95
N ARG A 57 16.83 -5.91 5.64
CA ARG A 57 17.62 -5.42 6.77
C ARG A 57 18.66 -4.39 6.35
N GLU A 58 19.32 -4.61 5.20
CA GLU A 58 20.21 -3.61 4.60
C GLU A 58 19.46 -2.31 4.28
N LEU A 59 18.29 -2.40 3.66
CA LEU A 59 17.44 -1.23 3.35
C LEU A 59 17.01 -0.48 4.61
N ALA A 60 16.60 -1.21 5.65
CA ALA A 60 16.24 -0.65 6.94
C ALA A 60 17.40 0.11 7.61
N GLY A 61 18.65 -0.29 7.36
CA GLY A 61 19.84 0.41 7.85
C GLY A 61 20.22 1.68 7.06
N LYS A 62 19.70 1.84 5.84
CA LYS A 62 19.94 3.01 4.98
C LYS A 62 18.82 4.06 5.08
N GLY A 63 17.67 3.70 5.65
CA GLY A 63 16.50 4.55 5.74
C GLY A 63 15.93 4.64 7.15
N ILE A 64 14.64 4.97 7.23
CA ILE A 64 13.89 5.01 8.48
C ILE A 64 13.14 3.69 8.62
N ALA A 65 13.36 2.99 9.74
CA ALA A 65 12.69 1.74 10.05
C ALA A 65 11.91 1.86 11.36
N PHE A 66 10.62 1.52 11.32
CA PHE A 66 9.74 1.53 12.49
C PHE A 66 9.64 0.12 13.07
N ARG A 67 10.06 -0.05 14.33
CA ARG A 67 9.93 -1.33 15.05
C ARG A 67 8.56 -1.53 15.70
N ASN A 68 7.86 -0.42 15.97
CA ASN A 68 6.56 -0.39 16.64
C ASN A 68 5.47 0.04 15.65
N ALA A 69 5.37 -0.67 14.53
CA ALA A 69 4.30 -0.51 13.55
C ALA A 69 3.39 -1.73 13.62
N MET A 70 2.08 -1.53 13.62
CA MET A 70 1.09 -2.60 13.74
C MET A 70 0.14 -2.60 12.56
N ASP A 71 -0.20 -3.80 12.09
CA ASP A 71 -1.26 -3.99 11.11
C ASP A 71 -2.63 -3.79 11.75
N MET A 72 -3.49 -3.03 11.05
CA MET A 72 -4.86 -2.73 11.44
C MET A 72 -5.88 -3.20 10.38
N SER A 73 -5.47 -4.07 9.47
CA SER A 73 -6.24 -4.51 8.29
C SER A 73 -7.54 -5.27 8.60
N HIS A 74 -7.62 -5.91 9.76
CA HIS A 74 -8.78 -6.64 10.26
C HIS A 74 -9.34 -7.67 9.24
N ALA A 75 -10.65 -7.66 8.95
CA ALA A 75 -11.31 -8.67 8.12
C ALA A 75 -10.91 -8.60 6.63
N GLY A 76 -10.40 -7.45 6.17
CA GLY A 76 -9.97 -7.25 4.78
C GLY A 76 -8.58 -7.83 4.47
N ARG A 77 -7.78 -8.17 5.50
CA ARG A 77 -6.40 -8.63 5.34
C ARG A 77 -5.64 -7.72 4.36
N THR A 78 -5.09 -8.25 3.28
CA THR A 78 -4.41 -7.51 2.20
C THR A 78 -5.13 -6.22 1.79
N VAL A 79 -6.41 -6.26 1.42
CA VAL A 79 -7.14 -5.04 0.99
C VAL A 79 -7.51 -4.10 2.14
N GLY A 80 -7.50 -4.60 3.38
CA GLY A 80 -7.60 -3.76 4.57
C GLY A 80 -6.33 -2.95 4.80
N ALA A 81 -5.16 -3.55 4.59
CA ALA A 81 -3.87 -2.86 4.63
C ALA A 81 -3.73 -1.84 3.49
N GLU A 82 -4.12 -2.23 2.26
CA GLU A 82 -4.16 -1.32 1.11
C GLU A 82 -5.03 -0.08 1.41
N MET A 83 -6.23 -0.27 1.95
CA MET A 83 -7.10 0.85 2.32
C MET A 83 -6.45 1.80 3.32
N LEU A 84 -5.83 1.26 4.39
CA LEU A 84 -5.19 2.06 5.42
C LEU A 84 -4.10 2.95 4.85
N VAL A 85 -3.21 2.36 4.05
CA VAL A 85 -2.07 3.07 3.47
C VAL A 85 -2.55 4.09 2.44
N LEU A 86 -3.47 3.70 1.56
CA LEU A 86 -3.89 4.54 0.45
C LEU A 86 -4.82 5.68 0.86
N THR A 87 -5.53 5.59 1.98
CA THR A 87 -6.56 6.59 2.32
C THR A 87 -6.41 7.18 3.72
N SER A 88 -5.52 6.63 4.55
CA SER A 88 -5.42 6.97 5.97
C SER A 88 -6.74 6.78 6.74
N THR A 89 -7.61 5.87 6.28
CA THR A 89 -8.88 5.54 6.94
C THR A 89 -8.90 4.10 7.43
N LEU A 90 -9.49 3.86 8.60
CA LEU A 90 -9.62 2.52 9.16
C LEU A 90 -10.62 1.68 8.34
N PRO A 91 -10.32 0.40 8.07
CA PRO A 91 -11.27 -0.48 7.41
C PRO A 91 -12.48 -0.73 8.32
N ILE A 92 -13.66 -0.85 7.71
CA ILE A 92 -14.89 -1.14 8.43
C ILE A 92 -14.88 -2.59 8.91
N ARG A 93 -15.30 -2.83 10.17
CA ARG A 93 -15.30 -4.17 10.75
C ARG A 93 -16.22 -5.13 9.99
N GLY A 94 -15.74 -6.35 9.79
CA GLY A 94 -16.55 -7.49 9.32
C GLY A 94 -16.76 -7.63 7.81
N ARG A 95 -16.35 -6.66 6.98
CA ARG A 95 -16.50 -6.77 5.51
C ARG A 95 -15.27 -6.21 4.77
N PRO A 96 -14.77 -6.90 3.72
CA PRO A 96 -13.74 -6.38 2.84
C PRO A 96 -14.21 -5.10 2.15
N ILE A 97 -13.49 -3.99 2.34
CA ILE A 97 -13.96 -2.67 1.95
C ILE A 97 -14.09 -2.51 0.43
N PHE A 98 -13.15 -3.04 -0.34
CA PHE A 98 -13.13 -2.97 -1.80
C PHE A 98 -14.35 -3.65 -2.45
N VAL A 99 -14.95 -4.63 -1.77
CA VAL A 99 -16.12 -5.37 -2.28
C VAL A 99 -17.44 -4.69 -1.91
N ASN A 100 -17.46 -3.94 -0.80
CA ASN A 100 -18.73 -3.52 -0.18
C ASN A 100 -18.98 -2.01 -0.24
N TYR A 101 -18.03 -1.20 -0.71
CA TYR A 101 -18.12 0.26 -0.69
C TYR A 101 -17.60 0.90 -1.98
N ASP A 102 -18.26 1.97 -2.40
CA ASP A 102 -17.78 2.86 -3.47
C ASP A 102 -16.70 3.80 -2.90
N LEU A 103 -15.54 3.85 -3.55
CA LEU A 103 -14.38 4.61 -3.10
C LEU A 103 -14.12 5.87 -3.93
N ASN A 104 -14.96 6.18 -4.92
CA ASN A 104 -14.73 7.27 -5.90
C ASN A 104 -14.53 8.67 -5.30
N GLN A 105 -15.08 8.91 -4.10
CA GLN A 105 -15.05 10.21 -3.43
C GLN A 105 -14.10 10.24 -2.23
N ILE A 106 -13.36 9.15 -2.00
CA ILE A 106 -12.41 9.06 -0.89
C ILE A 106 -11.10 9.73 -1.31
N PRO A 107 -10.57 10.70 -0.54
CA PRO A 107 -9.21 11.18 -0.72
C PRO A 107 -8.24 10.01 -0.58
N SER A 108 -7.43 9.80 -1.61
CA SER A 108 -6.52 8.68 -1.70
C SER A 108 -5.16 9.14 -2.19
N LEU A 109 -4.11 8.41 -1.80
CA LEU A 109 -2.74 8.70 -2.18
C LEU A 109 -2.55 8.76 -3.70
N PRO A 110 -3.07 7.84 -4.53
CA PRO A 110 -2.95 7.93 -5.98
C PRO A 110 -3.60 9.20 -6.54
N ARG A 111 -4.83 9.53 -6.10
CA ARG A 111 -5.55 10.73 -6.52
C ARG A 111 -4.79 12.01 -6.17
N VAL A 112 -4.32 12.11 -4.93
CA VAL A 112 -3.54 13.26 -4.47
C VAL A 112 -2.24 13.39 -5.27
N LEU A 113 -1.50 12.29 -5.47
CA LEU A 113 -0.28 12.31 -6.30
C LEU A 113 -0.58 12.72 -7.75
N GLY A 114 -1.70 12.27 -8.32
CA GLY A 114 -2.18 12.69 -9.64
C GLY A 114 -2.41 14.20 -9.74
N GLU A 115 -2.99 14.84 -8.72
CA GLU A 115 -3.14 16.29 -8.65
C GLU A 115 -1.79 17.04 -8.65
N PHE A 116 -0.71 16.39 -8.19
CA PHE A 116 0.67 16.90 -8.24
C PHE A 116 1.44 16.44 -9.50
N GLY A 117 0.74 15.90 -10.50
CA GLY A 117 1.31 15.53 -11.80
C GLY A 117 2.17 14.27 -11.77
N TYR A 118 1.87 13.32 -10.88
CA TYR A 118 2.41 11.97 -10.94
C TYR A 118 1.50 11.08 -11.79
N SER A 119 2.11 10.12 -12.51
CA SER A 119 1.39 8.94 -12.99
C SER A 119 1.41 7.87 -11.91
N THR A 120 0.30 7.17 -11.76
CA THR A 120 0.07 6.21 -10.68
C THR A 120 -0.21 4.84 -11.26
N MET A 121 0.59 3.85 -10.84
CA MET A 121 0.49 2.49 -11.34
C MET A 121 0.47 1.50 -10.18
N SER A 122 -0.28 0.42 -10.34
CA SER A 122 -0.24 -0.73 -9.43
C SER A 122 0.11 -2.02 -10.16
N PHE A 123 0.78 -2.93 -9.47
CA PHE A 123 1.24 -4.20 -10.02
C PHE A 123 0.88 -5.32 -9.04
N HIS A 124 0.22 -6.36 -9.51
CA HIS A 124 -0.14 -7.51 -8.68
C HIS A 124 -0.21 -8.79 -9.50
N GLY A 125 0.54 -9.82 -9.09
CA GLY A 125 0.60 -11.12 -9.78
C GLY A 125 -0.66 -12.00 -9.72
N TYR A 126 -1.81 -11.47 -9.30
CA TYR A 126 -3.06 -12.22 -9.19
C TYR A 126 -4.19 -11.54 -9.97
N ASP A 127 -5.35 -12.20 -10.03
CA ASP A 127 -6.53 -11.69 -10.75
C ASP A 127 -7.07 -10.41 -10.07
N GLY A 128 -7.30 -9.36 -10.86
CA GLY A 128 -7.84 -8.08 -10.39
C GLY A 128 -9.30 -8.15 -9.92
N PHE A 129 -10.07 -9.15 -10.36
CA PHE A 129 -11.41 -9.40 -9.84
C PHE A 129 -11.38 -9.91 -8.40
N PHE A 130 -10.26 -10.51 -7.97
CA PHE A 130 -10.10 -10.92 -6.58
C PHE A 130 -10.14 -9.70 -5.66
N TRP A 131 -10.99 -9.77 -4.63
CA TRP A 131 -11.36 -8.64 -3.77
C TRP A 131 -11.96 -7.41 -4.47
N ASN A 132 -12.41 -7.52 -5.73
CA ASN A 132 -12.87 -6.36 -6.51
C ASN A 132 -11.79 -5.29 -6.68
N ARG A 133 -10.51 -5.70 -6.69
CA ARG A 133 -9.37 -4.79 -6.64
C ARG A 133 -9.29 -3.87 -7.85
N GLU A 134 -9.55 -4.38 -9.06
CA GLU A 134 -9.54 -3.56 -10.28
C GLU A 134 -10.50 -2.36 -10.17
N ASN A 135 -11.73 -2.60 -9.74
CA ASN A 135 -12.71 -1.52 -9.58
C ASN A 135 -12.36 -0.58 -8.41
N ALA A 136 -11.81 -1.13 -7.33
CA ALA A 136 -11.38 -0.35 -6.17
C ALA A 136 -10.20 0.57 -6.52
N HIS A 137 -9.18 0.08 -7.22
CA HIS A 137 -8.03 0.86 -7.65
C HIS A 137 -8.43 1.99 -8.58
N ARG A 138 -9.29 1.71 -9.56
CA ARG A 138 -9.89 2.73 -10.42
C ARG A 138 -10.63 3.80 -9.61
N SER A 139 -11.41 3.39 -8.60
CA SER A 139 -12.14 4.33 -7.73
C SER A 139 -11.19 5.16 -6.85
N LEU A 140 -10.07 4.59 -6.42
CA LEU A 140 -9.00 5.25 -5.68
C LEU A 140 -8.10 6.12 -6.59
N GLY A 141 -8.34 6.14 -7.90
CA GLY A 141 -7.66 7.05 -8.83
C GLY A 141 -6.27 6.59 -9.27
N TYR A 142 -6.01 5.28 -9.33
CA TYR A 142 -4.89 4.75 -10.10
C TYR A 142 -5.11 4.98 -11.61
N ASP A 143 -4.05 5.32 -12.34
CA ASP A 143 -4.12 5.49 -13.80
C ASP A 143 -4.09 4.14 -14.53
N VAL A 144 -3.24 3.22 -14.06
CA VAL A 144 -3.02 1.91 -14.68
C VAL A 144 -2.82 0.83 -13.62
N ASP A 145 -3.47 -0.31 -13.83
CA ASP A 145 -3.28 -1.51 -13.01
C ASP A 145 -2.79 -2.66 -13.88
N PHE A 146 -1.74 -3.34 -13.43
CA PHE A 146 -1.19 -4.54 -14.06
C PHE A 146 -1.46 -5.75 -13.17
N PHE A 147 -2.42 -6.56 -13.59
CA PHE A 147 -2.78 -7.80 -12.91
C PHE A 147 -2.12 -9.00 -13.60
N ARG A 148 -2.39 -10.21 -13.11
CA ARG A 148 -1.87 -11.47 -13.67
C ARG A 148 -1.84 -11.53 -15.20
N ASN A 149 -2.94 -11.14 -15.87
CA ASN A 149 -3.06 -11.26 -17.32
C ASN A 149 -2.24 -10.22 -18.11
N SER A 150 -1.71 -9.21 -17.42
CA SER A 150 -0.85 -8.17 -18.00
C SER A 150 0.64 -8.53 -17.95
N ILE A 151 1.00 -9.57 -17.19
CA ILE A 151 2.38 -9.95 -16.92
C ILE A 151 2.68 -11.23 -17.71
N GLU A 152 3.60 -11.13 -18.67
CA GLU A 152 4.15 -12.29 -19.35
C GLU A 152 5.13 -13.01 -18.41
N ALA A 153 4.65 -14.08 -17.78
CA ALA A 153 5.30 -14.79 -16.69
C ALA A 153 5.51 -16.27 -17.03
N GLU A 154 6.69 -16.79 -16.73
CA GLU A 154 7.07 -18.21 -16.85
C GLU A 154 6.90 -18.97 -15.51
N GLU A 155 6.96 -18.27 -14.37
CA GLU A 155 6.94 -18.86 -13.02
C GLU A 155 5.68 -18.48 -12.24
N TYR A 156 4.93 -19.51 -11.85
CA TYR A 156 3.75 -19.37 -11.00
C TYR A 156 3.96 -20.14 -9.69
N ILE A 157 3.87 -19.44 -8.56
CA ILE A 157 4.05 -20.03 -7.23
C ILE A 157 2.79 -19.76 -6.40
N GLY A 158 2.22 -20.84 -5.84
CA GLY A 158 1.04 -20.76 -5.01
C GLY A 158 -0.18 -20.22 -5.78
N TRP A 159 -0.54 -18.96 -5.53
CA TRP A 159 -1.76 -18.37 -6.05
C TRP A 159 -1.57 -17.71 -7.43
N GLY A 160 -0.38 -17.20 -7.76
CA GLY A 160 -0.22 -16.34 -8.93
C GLY A 160 1.19 -16.33 -9.52
N VAL A 161 1.46 -15.30 -10.30
CA VAL A 161 2.81 -14.97 -10.82
C VAL A 161 3.75 -14.82 -9.63
N SER A 162 4.98 -15.32 -9.75
CA SER A 162 5.95 -15.24 -8.65
C SER A 162 6.33 -13.78 -8.34
N ASP A 163 6.69 -13.52 -7.08
CA ASP A 163 7.09 -12.17 -6.63
C ASP A 163 8.25 -11.63 -7.46
N ARG A 164 9.15 -12.51 -7.93
CA ARG A 164 10.27 -12.14 -8.80
C ARG A 164 9.75 -11.58 -10.12
N GLU A 165 8.88 -12.29 -10.81
CA GLU A 165 8.40 -11.86 -12.12
C GLU A 165 7.52 -10.62 -12.05
N VAL A 166 6.73 -10.45 -10.98
CA VAL A 166 6.00 -9.20 -10.75
C VAL A 166 6.97 -8.02 -10.59
N LEU A 167 8.04 -8.18 -9.82
CA LEU A 167 9.03 -7.14 -9.61
C LEU A 167 9.84 -6.86 -10.90
N ASP A 168 10.25 -7.89 -11.62
CA ASP A 168 11.01 -7.74 -12.86
C ASP A 168 10.18 -6.98 -13.92
N PHE A 169 8.89 -7.31 -14.06
CA PHE A 169 7.97 -6.57 -14.93
C PHE A 169 7.78 -5.11 -14.50
N ALA A 170 7.61 -4.86 -13.20
CA ALA A 170 7.38 -3.50 -12.69
C ALA A 170 8.59 -2.56 -12.86
N PHE A 171 9.80 -3.10 -13.02
CA PHE A 171 11.05 -2.33 -13.15
C PHE A 171 11.75 -2.45 -14.52
N SER A 172 11.11 -3.11 -15.50
CA SER A 172 11.56 -3.17 -16.90
C SER A 172 11.32 -1.87 -17.66
#